data_AF-Q4H0P6-F1
#
_entry.id   AF-Q4H0P6-F1
#
_cell.length_a   1.000
_cell.length_b   1.000
_cell.length_c   1.000
_cell.angle_alpha   90.00
_cell.angle_beta   90.00
_cell.angle_gamma   90.00
#
_symmetry.space_group_name_H-M   'P 1'
#
loop_
_entity.id
_entity.type
_entity.pdbx_description
1 polymer ?
#
loop_
_entity_poly.entity_id
_entity_poly.type
_entity_poly.pdbx_seq_one_letter_code
_entity_poly.pdbx_strand_id
1 'polypeptide(L)'
;EQLPKFKAQNPDAKTTELIRRIAQRWRELPDSKKKIYQDAYRAEWQVYKEEISRFKEQLTPSQIMSLEKEIMDKHLKRKAMTKKKELTLLGKPKRPRSAYNVYVAERFQEAKGDSPQEKLKTVKENWKNLSDSEKELYIQHAKEDETRYHNEMKSWEEQM
;
A
#
# COMPACT_ATOMS: atom_id res chain seq x y z
N GLU A 1 -1.52 -27.13 -1.45
CA GLU A 1 -2.72 -27.80 -2.00
C GLU A 1 -3.98 -27.81 -1.13
N GLN A 2 -3.92 -27.57 0.19
CA GLN A 2 -5.10 -27.69 1.05
C GLN A 2 -6.13 -26.56 0.87
N LEU A 3 -5.70 -25.34 0.54
CA LEU A 3 -6.60 -24.19 0.43
C LEU A 3 -7.69 -24.37 -0.65
N PRO A 4 -7.40 -24.80 -1.90
CA PRO A 4 -8.43 -25.10 -2.88
C PRO A 4 -9.46 -26.15 -2.40
N LYS A 5 -9.00 -27.22 -1.73
CA LYS A 5 -9.89 -28.27 -1.20
C LYS A 5 -10.83 -27.73 -0.14
N PHE A 6 -10.31 -26.93 0.79
CA PHE A 6 -11.10 -26.27 1.83
C PHE A 6 -12.07 -25.24 1.26
N LYS A 7 -11.67 -24.51 0.22
CA LYS A 7 -12.51 -23.51 -0.46
C LYS A 7 -13.63 -24.16 -1.27
N ALA A 8 -13.37 -25.29 -1.92
CA ALA A 8 -14.40 -26.07 -2.62
C ALA A 8 -15.45 -26.62 -1.64
N GLN A 9 -15.04 -27.07 -0.46
CA GLN A 9 -15.94 -27.57 0.59
C GLN A 9 -16.64 -26.44 1.37
N ASN A 10 -16.09 -25.23 1.36
CA ASN A 10 -16.65 -24.07 2.06
C ASN A 10 -16.57 -22.83 1.13
N PRO A 11 -17.38 -22.76 0.06
CA PRO A 11 -17.28 -21.70 -0.94
C PRO A 11 -17.47 -20.30 -0.35
N ASP A 12 -18.38 -20.16 0.61
CA ASP A 12 -18.72 -18.86 1.21
C ASP A 12 -17.81 -18.47 2.39
N ALA A 13 -17.02 -19.41 2.89
CA ALA A 13 -16.14 -19.15 4.03
C ALA A 13 -15.01 -18.18 3.66
N LYS A 14 -14.70 -17.28 4.60
CA LYS A 14 -13.56 -16.36 4.49
C LYS A 14 -12.26 -17.16 4.44
N THR A 15 -11.38 -16.80 3.52
CA THR A 15 -10.05 -17.43 3.38
C THR A 15 -9.26 -17.44 4.69
N THR A 16 -9.39 -16.40 5.51
CA THR A 16 -8.73 -16.32 6.83
C THR A 16 -9.12 -17.47 7.76
N GLU A 17 -10.39 -17.86 7.77
CA GLU A 17 -10.88 -18.99 8.56
C GLU A 17 -10.40 -20.33 7.98
N LEU A 18 -10.39 -20.47 6.66
CA LEU A 18 -9.88 -21.68 6.00
C LEU A 18 -8.40 -21.90 6.29
N ILE A 19 -7.58 -20.84 6.21
CA ILE A 19 -6.15 -20.89 6.54
C ILE A 19 -5.94 -21.25 8.01
N ARG A 20 -6.74 -20.71 8.93
CA ARG A 20 -6.69 -21.07 10.35
C ARG A 20 -6.91 -22.57 10.56
N ARG A 21 -7.93 -23.16 9.93
CA ARG A 21 -8.21 -24.60 10.01
C ARG A 21 -7.12 -25.45 9.36
N ILE A 22 -6.56 -25.02 8.23
CA ILE A 22 -5.43 -25.70 7.59
C ILE A 22 -4.20 -25.70 8.50
N ALA A 23 -3.89 -24.57 9.13
CA ALA A 23 -2.78 -24.47 10.09
C ALA A 23 -2.99 -25.36 11.32
N GLN A 24 -4.24 -25.50 11.78
CA GLN A 24 -4.57 -26.47 12.82
C GLN A 24 -4.31 -27.91 12.37
N ARG A 25 -4.82 -28.32 11.20
CA ARG A 25 -4.55 -29.66 10.66
C ARG A 25 -3.07 -29.94 10.45
N TRP A 26 -2.29 -28.93 10.07
CA TRP A 26 -0.84 -29.06 9.96
C TRP A 26 -0.18 -29.32 11.32
N ARG A 27 -0.61 -28.63 12.40
CA ARG A 27 -0.08 -28.87 13.76
C ARG A 27 -0.38 -30.30 14.23
N GLU A 28 -1.60 -30.76 14.01
CA GLU A 28 -2.08 -32.12 14.36
C GLU A 28 -1.47 -33.23 13.49
N LEU A 29 -0.89 -32.87 12.34
CA LEU A 29 -0.31 -33.84 11.42
C LEU A 29 0.90 -34.55 12.06
N PRO A 30 1.00 -35.89 12.01
CA PRO A 30 2.16 -36.60 12.53
C PRO A 30 3.46 -36.16 11.86
N ASP A 31 4.56 -36.18 12.62
CA ASP A 31 5.86 -35.73 12.12
C ASP A 31 6.36 -36.58 10.96
N SER A 32 6.01 -37.88 10.92
CA SER A 32 6.30 -38.75 9.77
C SER A 32 5.65 -38.26 8.46
N LYS A 33 4.47 -37.65 8.54
CA LYS A 33 3.79 -37.05 7.38
C LYS A 33 4.33 -35.66 7.06
N LYS A 34 4.69 -34.86 8.08
CA LYS A 34 5.39 -33.58 7.88
C LYS A 34 6.76 -33.78 7.21
N LYS A 35 7.46 -34.87 7.55
CA LYS A 35 8.78 -35.24 7.03
C LYS A 35 8.78 -35.38 5.51
N ILE A 36 7.72 -35.95 4.93
CA ILE A 36 7.54 -36.05 3.47
C ILE A 36 7.64 -34.67 2.80
N TYR A 37 6.97 -33.65 3.37
CA TYR A 37 7.03 -32.28 2.85
C TYR A 37 8.40 -31.62 3.06
N GLN A 38 9.05 -31.90 4.19
CA GLN A 38 10.39 -31.38 4.47
C GLN A 38 11.43 -31.95 3.51
N ASP A 39 11.36 -33.25 3.22
CA ASP A 39 12.30 -33.91 2.32
C ASP A 39 12.08 -33.47 0.87
N ALA A 40 10.81 -33.30 0.45
CA ALA A 40 10.48 -32.67 -0.83
C ALA A 40 11.05 -31.24 -0.93
N TYR A 41 10.83 -30.41 0.11
CA TYR A 41 11.40 -29.06 0.17
C TYR A 41 12.93 -29.05 0.07
N ARG A 42 13.61 -29.98 0.75
CA ARG A 42 15.08 -30.08 0.70
C ARG A 42 15.58 -30.44 -0.70
N ALA A 43 14.88 -31.31 -1.41
CA ALA A 43 15.19 -31.65 -2.79
C ALA A 43 15.00 -30.44 -3.71
N GLU A 44 13.84 -29.76 -3.62
CA GLU A 44 13.57 -28.52 -4.37
C GLU A 44 14.58 -27.41 -4.06
N TRP A 45 15.04 -27.31 -2.82
CA TRP A 45 16.04 -26.33 -2.43
C TRP A 45 17.39 -26.53 -3.13
N GLN A 46 17.80 -27.79 -3.37
CA GLN A 46 19.03 -28.03 -4.13
C GLN A 46 18.88 -27.60 -5.60
N VAL A 47 17.71 -27.87 -6.19
CA VAL A 47 17.39 -27.42 -7.56
C VAL A 47 17.39 -25.89 -7.64
N TYR A 48 16.71 -25.22 -6.70
CA TYR A 48 16.67 -23.77 -6.63
C TYR A 48 18.06 -23.15 -6.50
N LYS A 49 18.94 -23.72 -5.67
CA LYS A 49 20.32 -23.26 -5.52
C LYS A 49 21.09 -23.32 -6.85
N GLU A 50 20.94 -24.40 -7.60
CA GLU A 50 21.59 -24.54 -8.91
C GLU A 50 21.00 -23.56 -9.93
N GLU A 51 19.67 -23.41 -9.96
CA GLU A 51 18.99 -22.45 -10.84
C GLU A 51 19.37 -21.00 -10.55
N ILE A 52 19.43 -20.60 -9.27
CA ILE A 52 19.76 -19.21 -8.93
C ILE A 52 21.24 -18.90 -9.18
N SER A 53 22.14 -19.87 -9.01
CA SER A 53 23.56 -19.72 -9.37
C SER A 53 23.71 -19.52 -10.88
N ARG A 54 23.17 -20.44 -11.69
CA ARG A 54 23.21 -20.33 -13.16
C ARG A 54 22.58 -19.03 -13.65
N PHE A 55 21.43 -18.65 -13.08
CA PHE A 55 20.76 -17.41 -13.42
C PHE A 55 21.66 -16.20 -13.15
N LYS A 56 22.30 -16.12 -11.98
CA LYS A 56 23.17 -15.01 -11.61
C LYS A 56 24.45 -14.95 -12.45
N GLU A 57 25.04 -16.09 -12.77
CA GLU A 57 26.24 -16.18 -13.63
C GLU A 57 25.97 -15.71 -15.06
N GLN A 58 24.75 -15.90 -15.55
CA GLN A 58 24.33 -15.46 -16.89
C GLN A 58 24.11 -13.94 -16.98
N LEU A 59 23.94 -13.23 -15.85
CA LEU A 59 23.62 -11.80 -15.87
C LEU A 59 24.84 -10.93 -16.19
N THR A 60 24.62 -9.88 -16.97
CA THR A 60 25.61 -8.83 -17.15
C THR A 60 25.68 -7.91 -15.93
N PRO A 61 26.79 -7.18 -15.70
CA PRO A 61 26.88 -6.23 -14.60
C PRO A 61 25.75 -5.19 -14.56
N SER A 62 25.26 -4.73 -15.72
CA SER A 62 24.14 -3.77 -15.78
C SER A 62 22.80 -4.41 -15.38
N GLN A 63 22.57 -5.67 -15.74
CA GLN A 63 21.38 -6.42 -15.32
C GLN A 63 21.40 -6.69 -13.81
N ILE A 64 22.58 -7.00 -13.24
CA ILE A 64 22.76 -7.18 -11.79
C ILE A 64 22.39 -5.88 -11.06
N MET A 65 22.93 -4.74 -11.50
CA MET A 65 22.59 -3.44 -10.89
C MET A 65 21.09 -3.11 -10.99
N SER A 66 20.45 -3.41 -12.13
CA SER A 66 19.00 -3.24 -12.28
C SER A 66 18.22 -4.12 -11.31
N LEU A 67 18.59 -5.39 -11.20
CA LEU A 67 17.96 -6.35 -10.30
C LEU A 67 18.10 -5.93 -8.83
N GLU A 68 19.29 -5.50 -8.42
CA GLU A 68 19.53 -4.99 -7.07
C GLU A 68 18.70 -3.73 -6.79
N LYS A 69 18.62 -2.82 -7.75
CA LYS A 69 17.77 -1.63 -7.66
C LYS A 69 16.29 -2.00 -7.50
N GLU A 70 15.78 -2.94 -8.29
CA GLU A 70 14.39 -3.40 -8.20
C GLU A 70 14.08 -4.04 -6.84
N ILE A 71 14.99 -4.86 -6.31
CA ILE A 71 14.88 -5.46 -4.98
C ILE A 71 14.84 -4.36 -3.91
N MET A 72 15.72 -3.38 -3.99
CA MET A 72 15.78 -2.23 -3.09
C MET A 72 14.50 -1.39 -3.16
N ASP A 73 14.05 -1.03 -4.35
CA ASP A 73 12.84 -0.24 -4.57
C ASP A 73 11.60 -0.98 -4.04
N LYS A 74 11.52 -2.30 -4.25
CA LYS A 74 10.46 -3.16 -3.68
C LYS A 74 10.49 -3.15 -2.14
N HIS A 75 11.66 -3.24 -1.53
CA HIS A 75 11.81 -3.20 -0.08
C HIS A 75 11.39 -1.83 0.49
N LEU A 76 11.90 -0.74 -0.09
CA LEU A 76 11.57 0.63 0.31
C LEU A 76 10.08 0.92 0.18
N LYS A 77 9.45 0.49 -0.94
CA LYS A 77 8.01 0.61 -1.14
C LYS A 77 7.23 -0.16 -0.09
N ARG A 78 7.62 -1.40 0.24
CA ARG A 78 6.96 -2.20 1.29
C ARG A 78 7.09 -1.51 2.65
N LYS A 79 8.29 -1.04 3.02
CA LYS A 79 8.55 -0.33 4.29
C LYS A 79 7.69 0.93 4.40
N ALA A 80 7.65 1.75 3.35
CA ALA A 80 6.84 2.97 3.32
C ALA A 80 5.35 2.68 3.46
N MET A 81 4.84 1.65 2.77
CA MET A 81 3.44 1.24 2.85
C MET A 81 3.05 0.71 4.23
N THR A 82 3.91 -0.10 4.87
CA THR A 82 3.67 -0.60 6.23
C THR A 82 3.62 0.56 7.23
N LYS A 83 4.61 1.47 7.20
CA LYS A 83 4.61 2.67 8.05
C LYS A 83 3.36 3.53 7.82
N LYS A 84 2.94 3.69 6.57
CA LYS A 84 1.71 4.45 6.26
C LYS A 84 0.45 3.79 6.84
N LYS A 85 0.32 2.46 6.72
CA LYS A 85 -0.80 1.70 7.30
C LYS A 85 -0.82 1.80 8.82
N GLU A 86 0.33 1.68 9.46
CA GLU A 86 0.50 1.83 10.90
C GLU A 86 0.06 3.22 11.37
N LEU A 87 0.58 4.29 10.76
CA LEU A 87 0.18 5.66 11.11
C LEU A 87 -1.32 5.91 10.87
N THR A 88 -1.92 5.28 9.86
CA THR A 88 -3.37 5.34 9.62
C THR A 88 -4.16 4.55 10.66
N LEU A 89 -3.67 3.41 11.11
CA LEU A 89 -4.28 2.63 12.20
C LEU A 89 -4.20 3.37 13.53
N LEU A 90 -3.09 4.07 13.79
CA LEU A 90 -2.88 4.94 14.95
C LEU A 90 -3.66 6.27 14.86
N GLY A 91 -4.50 6.45 13.84
CA GLY A 91 -5.34 7.63 13.72
C GLY A 91 -4.58 8.95 13.50
N LYS A 92 -3.37 8.92 12.93
CA LYS A 92 -2.57 10.13 12.72
C LYS A 92 -3.35 11.20 11.94
N PRO A 93 -3.47 12.43 12.45
CA PRO A 93 -4.14 13.53 11.78
C PRO A 93 -3.65 13.75 10.35
N LYS A 94 -4.58 14.04 9.44
CA LYS A 94 -4.23 14.38 8.06
C LYS A 94 -3.60 15.77 8.03
N ARG A 95 -2.54 15.90 7.21
CA ARG A 95 -1.86 17.17 6.92
C ARG A 95 -2.87 18.27 6.55
N PRO A 96 -2.54 19.55 6.83
CA PRO A 96 -3.45 20.65 6.54
C PRO A 96 -3.69 20.77 5.03
N ARG A 97 -4.91 21.15 4.66
CA ARG A 97 -5.32 21.41 3.28
C ARG A 97 -4.86 22.81 2.88
N SER A 98 -4.19 22.90 1.74
CA SER A 98 -3.91 24.21 1.13
C SER A 98 -5.16 24.83 0.52
N ALA A 99 -5.16 26.14 0.25
CA ALA A 99 -6.27 26.83 -0.42
C ALA A 99 -6.62 26.16 -1.75
N TYR A 100 -5.61 25.72 -2.51
CA TYR A 100 -5.82 24.95 -3.73
C TYR A 100 -6.49 23.59 -3.47
N ASN A 101 -6.16 22.89 -2.38
CA ASN A 101 -6.84 21.63 -2.04
C ASN A 101 -8.30 21.84 -1.67
N VAL A 102 -8.63 22.94 -0.99
CA VAL A 102 -10.02 23.33 -0.71
C VAL A 102 -10.75 23.62 -2.02
N TYR A 103 -10.15 24.43 -2.91
CA TYR A 103 -10.71 24.73 -4.23
C TYR A 103 -10.95 23.49 -5.08
N VAL A 104 -9.98 22.57 -5.14
CA VAL A 104 -10.14 21.30 -5.85
C VAL A 104 -11.29 20.49 -5.26
N ALA A 105 -11.39 20.39 -3.93
CA ALA A 105 -12.46 19.63 -3.30
C ALA A 105 -13.87 20.17 -3.66
N GLU A 106 -14.02 21.49 -3.78
CA GLU A 106 -15.29 22.13 -4.13
C GLU A 106 -15.60 22.06 -5.64
N ARG A 107 -14.62 22.39 -6.49
CA ARG A 107 -14.86 22.59 -7.94
C ARG A 107 -14.65 21.34 -8.79
N PHE A 108 -14.04 20.29 -8.25
CA PHE A 108 -13.74 19.09 -9.04
C PHE A 108 -15.00 18.37 -9.53
N GLN A 109 -16.09 18.37 -8.75
CA GLN A 109 -17.33 17.69 -9.17
C GLN A 109 -17.92 18.33 -10.43
N GLU A 110 -17.93 19.66 -10.51
CA GLU A 110 -18.52 20.46 -11.59
C GLU A 110 -17.57 20.71 -12.78
N ALA A 111 -16.29 20.40 -12.61
CA ALA A 111 -15.30 20.61 -13.66
C ALA A 111 -15.58 19.78 -14.92
N LYS A 112 -15.36 20.39 -16.09
CA LYS A 112 -15.47 19.74 -17.40
C LYS A 112 -14.30 18.77 -17.62
N GLY A 113 -14.59 17.62 -18.22
CA GLY A 113 -13.62 16.59 -18.56
C GLY A 113 -14.22 15.19 -18.38
N ASP A 114 -13.83 14.26 -19.25
CA ASP A 114 -14.36 12.89 -19.24
C ASP A 114 -13.62 12.01 -18.25
N SER A 115 -12.36 12.36 -17.98
CA SER A 115 -11.50 11.69 -17.00
C SER A 115 -11.17 12.56 -15.79
N PRO A 116 -10.89 11.97 -14.60
CA PRO A 116 -10.40 12.70 -13.44
C PRO A 116 -9.17 13.59 -13.73
N GLN A 117 -8.30 13.16 -14.64
CA GLN A 117 -7.11 13.87 -15.07
C GLN A 117 -7.45 15.15 -15.84
N GLU A 118 -8.42 15.06 -16.76
CA GLU A 118 -8.91 16.23 -17.51
C GLU A 118 -9.68 17.19 -16.60
N LYS A 119 -10.55 16.68 -15.74
CA LYS A 119 -11.26 17.50 -14.75
C LYS A 119 -10.27 18.26 -13.85
N LEU A 120 -9.23 17.59 -13.37
CA LEU A 120 -8.18 18.24 -12.57
C LEU A 120 -7.41 19.29 -13.37
N LYS A 121 -7.16 19.05 -14.67
CA LYS A 121 -6.53 20.04 -15.56
C LYS A 121 -7.41 21.29 -15.68
N THR A 122 -8.72 21.11 -15.88
CA THR A 122 -9.70 22.21 -15.93
C THR A 122 -9.70 23.01 -14.62
N VAL A 123 -9.80 22.33 -13.47
CA VAL A 123 -9.75 22.97 -12.15
C VAL A 123 -8.44 23.75 -11.96
N LYS A 124 -7.30 23.17 -12.36
CA LYS A 124 -6.00 23.84 -12.25
C LYS A 124 -5.96 25.13 -13.05
N GLU A 125 -6.46 25.13 -14.29
CA GLU A 125 -6.49 26.35 -15.10
C GLU A 125 -7.46 27.38 -14.54
N ASN A 126 -8.63 26.96 -14.07
CA ASN A 126 -9.59 27.87 -13.41
C ASN A 126 -8.97 28.52 -12.16
N TRP A 127 -8.26 27.75 -11.31
CA TRP A 127 -7.59 28.27 -10.12
C TRP A 127 -6.56 29.36 -10.44
N LYS A 128 -5.76 29.18 -11.51
CA LYS A 128 -4.77 30.17 -11.93
C LYS A 128 -5.42 31.50 -12.32
N ASN A 129 -6.58 31.42 -12.96
CA ASN A 129 -7.32 32.58 -13.47
C ASN A 129 -8.20 33.25 -12.41
N LEU A 130 -8.32 32.68 -11.20
CA LEU A 130 -9.02 33.35 -10.10
C LEU A 130 -8.27 34.60 -9.65
N SER A 131 -9.03 35.65 -9.39
CA SER A 131 -8.57 36.86 -8.72
C SER A 131 -8.20 36.60 -7.26
N ASP A 132 -7.45 37.53 -6.66
CA ASP A 132 -7.04 37.41 -5.25
C ASP A 132 -8.24 37.46 -4.30
N SER A 133 -9.26 38.26 -4.62
CA SER A 133 -10.50 38.32 -3.84
C SER A 133 -11.29 37.01 -3.87
N GLU A 134 -11.35 36.33 -5.01
CA GLU A 134 -11.96 34.99 -5.12
C GLU A 134 -11.15 33.93 -4.39
N LYS A 135 -9.81 34.08 -4.35
CA LYS A 135 -8.91 33.18 -3.62
C LYS A 135 -9.03 33.33 -2.11
N GLU A 136 -9.40 34.52 -1.61
CA GLU A 136 -9.46 34.84 -0.19
C GLU A 136 -10.33 33.85 0.61
N LEU A 137 -11.48 33.44 0.08
CA LEU A 137 -12.35 32.44 0.72
C LEU A 137 -11.62 31.11 0.95
N TYR A 138 -10.89 30.63 -0.06
CA TYR A 138 -10.15 29.37 0.02
C TYR A 138 -8.91 29.50 0.92
N ILE A 139 -8.28 30.69 0.97
CA ILE A 139 -7.18 31.00 1.89
C ILE A 139 -7.66 30.96 3.33
N GLN A 140 -8.82 31.57 3.61
CA GLN A 140 -9.44 31.55 4.94
C GLN A 140 -9.74 30.11 5.39
N HIS A 141 -10.35 29.28 4.55
CA HIS A 141 -10.59 27.87 4.87
C HIS A 141 -9.30 27.05 5.05
N ALA A 142 -8.23 27.37 4.32
CA ALA A 142 -6.94 26.73 4.52
C ALA A 142 -6.33 27.10 5.89
N LYS A 143 -6.48 28.36 6.32
CA LYS A 143 -6.03 28.84 7.63
C LYS A 143 -6.79 28.21 8.80
N GLU A 144 -8.10 28.01 8.63
CA GLU A 144 -8.93 27.25 9.57
C GLU A 144 -8.47 25.78 9.65
N ASP A 145 -8.15 25.15 8.52
CA ASP A 145 -7.66 23.76 8.49
C ASP A 145 -6.25 23.61 9.07
N GLU A 146 -5.40 24.64 8.96
CA GLU A 146 -4.10 24.71 9.63
C GLU A 146 -4.26 24.74 11.15
N THR A 147 -5.19 25.54 11.65
CA THR A 147 -5.53 25.59 13.09
C THR A 147 -6.07 24.24 13.57
N ARG A 148 -6.98 23.62 12.81
CA ARG A 148 -7.47 22.25 13.06
C ARG A 148 -6.31 21.26 13.14
N TYR A 149 -5.43 21.25 12.14
CA TYR A 149 -4.29 20.34 12.09
C TYR A 149 -3.37 20.50 13.29
N HIS A 150 -3.06 21.73 13.69
CA HIS A 150 -2.21 22.00 14.85
C HIS A 150 -2.81 21.42 16.14
N ASN A 151 -4.10 21.66 16.38
CA ASN A 151 -4.79 21.16 17.58
C ASN A 151 -4.90 19.63 17.60
N GLU A 152 -5.26 19.02 16.46
CA GLU A 152 -5.32 17.57 16.33
C GLU A 152 -3.94 16.92 16.48
N MET A 153 -2.90 17.50 15.88
CA MET A 153 -1.53 16.97 15.99
C MET A 153 -1.02 17.04 17.41
N LYS A 154 -1.24 18.15 18.13
CA LYS A 154 -0.85 18.28 19.53
C LYS A 154 -1.51 17.18 20.37
N SER A 155 -2.82 17.01 20.23
CA SER A 155 -3.57 15.97 20.97
C SER A 155 -3.11 14.56 20.60
N TRP A 156 -2.81 14.32 19.31
CA TRP A 156 -2.35 13.02 18.82
C TRP A 156 -0.94 12.69 19.32
N GLU A 157 -0.02 13.65 19.29
CA GLU A 157 1.36 13.48 19.79
C GLU A 157 1.39 13.27 21.32
N GLU A 158 0.47 13.91 22.07
CA GLU A 158 0.30 13.66 23.50
C GLU A 158 -0.29 12.26 23.81
N GLN A 159 -1.06 11.69 22.87
CA GLN A 159 -1.66 10.35 23.03
C GLN A 159 -0.72 9.20 22.61
N MET A 160 0.25 9.48 21.74
CA MET A 160 1.22 8.50 21.22
C MET A 160 2.30 8.14 22.25
#